data_AF-K9Y876-F1
#
_entry.id   AF-K9Y876-F1
#
_cell.length_a   1.000
_cell.length_b   1.000
_cell.length_c   1.000
_cell.angle_alpha   90.00
_cell.angle_beta   90.00
_cell.angle_gamma   90.00
#
_symmetry.space_group_name_H-M   'P 1'
#
loop_
_entity.id
_entity.type
_entity.pdbx_description
1 polymer ?
#
loop_
_entity_poly.entity_id
_entity_poly.type
_entity_poly.pdbx_seq_one_letter_code
_entity_poly.pdbx_strand_id
1 'polypeptide(L)'
;MSHNSSEQSAIRTQIPCQCIERWQVYQRLLELQIPCQCRCNHPLEVELATPLKLWQFWSVMWRISASRNALSHYLEQCWQLPEYESD
;
A
#
# COMPACT_ATOMS: atom_id res chain seq x y z
N MET A 1 -38.20 -0.91 -1.79
CA MET A 1 -37.10 -0.79 -2.77
C MET A 1 -35.83 -1.22 -2.05
N SER A 2 -35.41 -2.46 -2.29
CA SER A 2 -34.28 -3.07 -1.59
C SER A 2 -32.97 -2.56 -2.21
N HIS A 3 -32.23 -1.73 -1.48
CA HIS A 3 -30.86 -1.39 -1.89
C HIS A 3 -29.92 -2.50 -1.42
N ASN A 4 -29.47 -3.23 -2.42
CA ASN A 4 -28.41 -4.24 -2.42
C ASN A 4 -27.13 -3.60 -1.84
N SER A 5 -26.80 -3.85 -0.57
CA SER A 5 -25.46 -3.56 -0.05
C SER A 5 -24.68 -4.85 -0.11
N SER A 6 -24.03 -5.10 -1.25
CA SER A 6 -22.98 -6.09 -1.32
C SER A 6 -21.92 -5.69 -0.30
N GLU A 7 -21.87 -6.43 0.81
CA GLU A 7 -20.83 -6.33 1.83
C GLU A 7 -19.50 -6.67 1.13
N GLN A 8 -18.81 -5.65 0.62
CA GLN A 8 -17.43 -5.78 0.19
C GLN A 8 -16.63 -6.06 1.46
N SER A 9 -16.31 -7.34 1.67
CA SER A 9 -15.61 -7.82 2.86
C SER A 9 -14.22 -7.18 2.88
N ALA A 10 -14.04 -6.20 3.77
CA ALA A 10 -12.78 -5.49 3.90
C ALA A 10 -11.74 -6.38 4.58
N ILE A 11 -10.54 -6.45 4.00
CA ILE A 11 -9.43 -7.21 4.60
C ILE A 11 -8.81 -6.35 5.69
N ARG A 12 -8.80 -6.86 6.93
CA ARG A 12 -8.10 -6.24 8.06
C ARG A 12 -6.85 -7.02 8.36
N THR A 13 -5.71 -6.32 8.46
CA THR A 13 -4.42 -6.96 8.73
C THR A 13 -3.59 -6.15 9.72
N GLN A 14 -2.70 -6.84 10.44
CA GLN A 14 -1.74 -6.27 11.37
C GLN A 14 -0.34 -6.42 10.80
N ILE A 15 0.42 -5.33 10.77
CA ILE A 15 1.76 -5.32 10.18
C ILE A 15 2.80 -5.08 11.29
N PRO A 16 3.68 -6.06 11.57
CA PRO A 16 4.86 -5.82 12.39
C PRO A 16 5.84 -4.95 11.59
N CYS A 17 6.17 -3.79 12.15
CA CYS A 17 7.10 -2.82 11.53
C CYS A 17 8.01 -2.24 12.62
N GLN A 18 9.29 -1.98 12.31
CA GLN A 18 10.18 -1.33 13.27
C GLN A 18 9.69 0.09 13.57
N CYS A 19 9.97 0.63 14.77
CA CYS A 19 9.38 1.89 15.22
C CYS A 19 9.56 3.09 14.26
N ILE A 20 10.69 3.17 13.54
CA ILE A 20 10.97 4.23 12.55
C ILE A 20 10.17 4.03 11.26
N GLU A 21 10.13 2.79 10.76
CA GLU A 21 9.36 2.41 9.58
C GLU A 21 7.86 2.58 9.82
N ARG A 22 7.38 2.28 11.04
CA ARG A 22 5.97 2.38 11.43
C ARG A 22 5.40 3.79 11.22
N TRP A 23 6.14 4.82 11.60
CA TRP A 23 5.69 6.20 11.41
C TRP A 23 5.66 6.62 9.93
N GLN A 24 6.68 6.23 9.16
CA GLN A 24 6.74 6.53 7.73
C GLN A 24 5.61 5.85 6.96
N VAL A 25 5.30 4.59 7.30
CA VAL A 25 4.17 3.85 6.76
C VAL A 25 2.87 4.57 7.09
N TYR A 26 2.62 4.86 8.37
CA TYR A 26 1.38 5.48 8.82
C TYR A 26 1.11 6.80 8.10
N GLN A 27 2.12 7.66 7.98
CA GLN A 27 1.99 8.94 7.27
C GLN A 27 1.61 8.75 5.80
N ARG A 28 2.27 7.82 5.08
CA ARG A 28 1.93 7.58 3.67
C ARG A 28 0.56 6.95 3.46
N LEU A 29 0.10 6.10 4.37
CA LEU A 29 -1.26 5.56 4.28
C LEU A 29 -2.32 6.65 4.48
N LEU A 30 -2.10 7.59 5.41
CA LEU A 30 -3.00 8.73 5.61
C LEU A 30 -3.09 9.63 4.37
N GLU A 31 -1.96 9.95 3.75
CA GLU A 31 -1.93 10.76 2.52
C GLU A 31 -2.65 10.09 1.35
N LEU A 32 -2.62 8.76 1.29
CA LEU A 32 -3.34 7.94 0.30
C LEU A 32 -4.80 7.69 0.68
N GLN A 33 -5.28 8.26 1.79
CA GLN A 33 -6.64 8.06 2.31
C GLN A 33 -6.97 6.57 2.57
N ILE A 34 -5.97 5.79 2.96
CA ILE A 34 -6.12 4.39 3.37
C ILE A 34 -6.42 4.37 4.88
N PRO A 35 -7.59 3.85 5.31
CA PRO A 35 -7.93 3.80 6.72
C PRO A 35 -6.92 2.94 7.50
N CYS A 36 -6.29 3.55 8.51
CA CYS A 36 -5.32 2.87 9.36
C CYS A 36 -5.30 3.44 10.78
N GLN A 37 -4.92 2.62 11.75
CA GLN A 37 -4.76 2.99 13.16
C GLN A 37 -3.37 2.61 13.65
N CYS A 38 -2.70 3.55 14.30
CA CYS A 38 -1.41 3.32 14.95
C CYS A 38 -1.57 3.55 16.45
N ARG A 39 -1.36 2.51 17.27
CA ARG A 39 -1.38 2.60 18.74
C ARG A 39 0.02 2.30 19.30
N CYS A 40 0.36 2.93 20.43
CA CYS A 40 1.63 2.68 21.12
C CYS A 40 1.76 1.18 21.43
N ASN A 41 2.94 0.59 21.17
CA ASN A 41 3.24 -0.83 21.36
C ASN A 41 2.35 -1.84 20.61
N HIS A 42 1.53 -1.40 19.65
CA HIS A 42 0.74 -2.27 18.81
C HIS A 42 1.23 -2.22 17.35
N PRO A 43 1.03 -3.30 16.59
CA PRO A 43 1.22 -3.27 15.14
C PRO A 43 0.27 -2.28 14.48
N LEU A 44 0.61 -1.87 13.26
CA LEU A 44 -0.25 -1.01 12.47
C LEU A 44 -1.47 -1.79 11.98
N GLU A 45 -2.66 -1.29 12.26
CA GLU A 45 -3.92 -1.86 11.77
C GLU A 45 -4.35 -1.11 10.50
N VAL A 46 -4.65 -1.85 9.42
CA VAL A 46 -5.03 -1.27 8.12
C VAL A 46 -6.28 -1.97 7.59
N GLU A 47 -7.20 -1.19 7.01
CA GLU A 47 -8.40 -1.69 6.35
C GLU A 47 -8.28 -1.56 4.82
N LEU A 48 -8.21 -2.70 4.14
CA LEU A 48 -8.02 -2.81 2.69
C LEU A 48 -9.33 -3.29 2.06
N ALA A 49 -10.24 -2.33 1.84
CA ALA A 49 -11.59 -2.61 1.33
C ALA A 49 -11.66 -2.74 -0.20
N THR A 50 -10.62 -2.34 -0.94
CA THR A 50 -10.63 -2.38 -2.41
C THR A 50 -9.30 -2.91 -2.96
N PRO A 51 -9.29 -3.54 -4.15
CA PRO A 51 -8.06 -3.97 -4.81
C PRO A 51 -7.06 -2.82 -5.01
N LEU A 52 -7.55 -1.62 -5.30
CA LEU A 52 -6.72 -0.43 -5.41
C LEU A 52 -6.02 -0.10 -4.08
N LYS A 53 -6.74 -0.12 -2.96
CA LYS A 53 -6.16 0.13 -1.63
C LYS A 53 -5.13 -0.94 -1.27
N LEU A 54 -5.38 -2.20 -1.62
CA LEU A 54 -4.42 -3.28 -1.45
C LEU A 54 -3.13 -3.03 -2.24
N TRP A 55 -3.26 -2.63 -3.51
CA TRP A 55 -2.10 -2.33 -4.36
C TRP A 55 -1.30 -1.12 -3.88
N GLN A 56 -2.00 -0.05 -3.49
CA GLN A 56 -1.38 1.14 -2.91
C GLN A 56 -0.64 0.82 -1.61
N PHE A 57 -1.26 0.03 -0.74
CA PHE A 57 -0.64 -0.45 0.49
C PHE A 57 0.63 -1.26 0.19
N TRP A 58 0.57 -2.23 -0.73
CA TRP A 58 1.73 -3.01 -1.16
C TRP A 58 2.86 -2.11 -1.67
N SER A 59 2.52 -1.12 -2.50
CA SER A 59 3.50 -0.17 -3.04
C SER A 59 4.19 0.64 -1.93
N VAL A 60 3.46 1.04 -0.89
CA VAL A 60 4.03 1.73 0.28
C VAL A 60 4.96 0.82 1.07
N MET A 61 4.54 -0.41 1.35
CA MET A 61 5.37 -1.42 2.04
C MET A 61 6.66 -1.68 1.31
N TRP A 62 6.55 -1.95 0.01
CA TRP A 62 7.70 -2.21 -0.83
C TRP A 62 8.63 -1.00 -0.88
N ARG A 63 8.10 0.22 -1.03
CA ARG A 63 8.93 1.43 -1.08
C ARG A 63 9.73 1.69 0.20
N ILE A 64 9.16 1.39 1.36
CA ILE A 64 9.81 1.63 2.65
C ILE A 64 10.82 0.53 3.00
N SER A 65 10.55 -0.72 2.59
CA SER A 65 11.42 -1.87 2.87
C SER A 65 12.53 -2.10 1.85
N ALA A 66 12.37 -1.59 0.62
CA ALA A 66 13.35 -1.78 -0.45
C ALA A 66 14.59 -0.91 -0.27
N SER A 67 15.74 -1.41 -0.73
CA SER A 67 16.96 -0.61 -0.79
C SER A 67 16.82 0.52 -1.82
N ARG A 68 17.59 1.61 -1.63
CA ARG A 68 17.61 2.73 -2.59
C ARG A 68 17.91 2.27 -4.02
N ASN A 69 18.84 1.32 -4.18
CA ASN A 69 19.21 0.79 -5.50
C ASN A 69 18.03 0.04 -6.14
N ALA A 70 17.29 -0.75 -5.37
CA ALA A 70 16.10 -1.44 -5.86
C ALA A 70 15.01 -0.47 -6.30
N LEU A 71 14.81 0.62 -5.55
CA LEU A 71 13.86 1.69 -5.92
C LEU A 71 14.29 2.42 -7.19
N SER A 72 15.56 2.79 -7.29
CA SER A 72 16.11 3.42 -8.50
C SER A 72 15.93 2.51 -9.71
N HIS A 73 16.33 1.24 -9.62
CA HIS A 73 16.19 0.29 -10.71
C HIS A 73 14.74 0.12 -11.15
N TYR A 74 13.80 0.04 -10.22
CA TYR A 74 12.38 -0.06 -10.56
C TYR A 74 11.85 1.18 -11.27
N LEU A 75 12.26 2.39 -10.85
CA LEU A 75 11.90 3.62 -11.55
C LEU A 75 12.44 3.64 -12.98
N GLU A 76 13.67 3.18 -13.21
CA GLU A 76 14.24 3.02 -14.56
C GLU A 76 13.41 2.06 -15.41
N GLN A 77 12.91 0.97 -14.81
CA GLN A 77 12.02 0.02 -15.49
C GLN A 77 10.64 0.61 -15.81
N CYS A 78 10.06 1.39 -14.90
CA CYS A 78 8.80 2.09 -15.17
C CYS A 78 8.91 3.12 -16.31
N TRP A 79 10.12 3.60 -16.58
CA TRP A 79 10.38 4.54 -17.68
C TRP A 79 10.60 3.86 -19.03
N GLN A 80 10.77 2.53 -19.05
CA GLN A 80 10.82 1.78 -20.31
C GLN A 80 9.41 1.70 -20.87
N LEU A 81 9.17 2.39 -21.99
CA LEU A 81 7.92 2.23 -22.72
C LEU A 81 7.87 0.80 -23.27
N PRO A 82 6.71 0.12 -23.24
CA PRO A 82 6.56 -1.12 -23.97
C PRO A 82 6.86 -0.82 -25.44
N GLU A 83 7.81 -1.55 -26.02
CA GLU A 83 8.01 -1.54 -27.45
C GLU A 83 6.69 -1.96 -28.08
N TYR A 84 6.00 -1.01 -28.68
CA TYR A 84 4.84 -1.31 -29.50
C TYR A 84 5.39 -1.89 -30.79
N GLU A 85 5.58 -3.21 -30.84
CA GLU A 85 5.75 -3.92 -32.11
C GLU A 85 4.51 -3.62 -32.95
N SER A 86 4.73 -2.80 -33.99
CA SER A 86 3.71 -2.45 -34.97
C SER A 86 3.64 -3.58 -35.99
N ASP A 87 2.83 -4.59 -35.70
CA ASP A 87 2.33 -5.57 -36.69
C ASP A 87 1.03 -5.08 -37.34
#